data_AF-A0A5K0ZN05-F1
#
_entry.id   AF-A0A5K0ZN05-F1
#
_cell.length_a   1.000
_cell.length_b   1.000
_cell.length_c   1.000
_cell.angle_alpha   90.00
_cell.angle_beta   90.00
_cell.angle_gamma   90.00
#
_symmetry.space_group_name_H-M   'P 1'
#
loop_
_entity.id
_entity.type
_entity.pdbx_description
1 polymer ?
#
loop_
_entity_poly.entity_id
_entity_poly.type
_entity_poly.pdbx_seq_one_letter_code
_entity_poly.pdbx_strand_id
1 'polypeptide(L)' 'VLKINPEKKDIDSFVAADFEIVGYDPHKKIGMKMAV' A
#
# COMPACT_ATOMS: atom_id res chain seq x y z
N VAL A 1 3.63 9.46 3.28
CA VAL A 1 3.20 9.86 1.93
C VAL A 1 3.19 8.62 1.05
N LEU A 2 2.08 8.34 0.36
CA LEU A 2 2.01 7.24 -0.62
C LEU A 2 2.45 7.78 -1.98
N LYS A 3 3.49 7.17 -2.56
CA LYS A 3 3.91 7.43 -3.94
C LYS A 3 3.46 6.27 -4.82
N ILE A 4 2.98 6.60 -6.00
CA ILE A 4 2.55 5.65 -7.02
C ILE A 4 3.37 5.91 -8.28
N ASN A 5 3.77 4.85 -8.98
CA ASN A 5 4.45 4.97 -10.26
C ASN A 5 3.55 5.67 -11.32
N PRO A 6 3.88 6.89 -11.78
CA PRO A 6 3.05 7.64 -12.73
C PRO A 6 3.17 7.14 -14.18
N GLU A 7 4.12 6.24 -14.46
CA GLU A 7 4.33 5.70 -15.82
C GLU A 7 3.28 4.64 -16.17
N LYS A 8 2.71 3.97 -15.17
CA LYS A 8 1.64 3.00 -15.36
C LYS A 8 0.28 3.69 -15.37
N LYS A 9 -0.37 3.63 -16.52
CA LYS A 9 -1.66 4.28 -16.78
C LYS A 9 -2.84 3.30 -16.79
N ASP A 10 -2.56 1.99 -16.85
CA ASP A 10 -3.56 0.94 -16.85
C ASP A 10 -3.79 0.39 -15.43
N ILE A 11 -5.05 0.37 -14.99
CA ILE A 11 -5.42 -0.03 -13.63
C ILE A 11 -5.08 -1.50 -13.30
N ASP A 12 -5.13 -2.37 -14.31
CA ASP A 12 -4.82 -3.79 -14.15
C ASP A 12 -3.31 -4.07 -14.14
N SER A 13 -2.48 -3.06 -14.45
CA SER A 13 -1.02 -3.20 -14.53
C SER A 13 -0.29 -2.90 -13.22
N PHE A 14 -1.00 -2.39 -12.21
CA PHE A 14 -0.42 -2.05 -10.91
C PHE A 14 -0.02 -3.30 -10.14
N VAL A 15 1.24 -3.31 -9.69
CA VAL A 15 1.77 -4.34 -8.79
C VAL A 15 2.18 -3.71 -7.46
N ALA A 16 2.35 -4.52 -6.43
CA ALA A 16 2.73 -4.04 -5.09
C ALA A 16 4.02 -3.19 -5.09
N ALA A 17 4.92 -3.43 -6.05
CA ALA A 17 6.16 -2.67 -6.21
C ALA A 17 5.96 -1.24 -6.74
N ASP A 18 4.82 -0.92 -7.34
CA ASP A 18 4.51 0.43 -7.84
C ASP A 18 4.05 1.38 -6.72
N PHE A 19 3.82 0.85 -5.51
CA PHE A 19 3.39 1.59 -4.34
C PHE A 19 4.56 1.69 -3.36
N GLU A 20 5.06 2.91 -3.17
CA GLU A 20 6.09 3.19 -2.17
C GLU A 20 5.49 4.04 -1.05
N ILE A 21 5.55 3.52 0.18
CA ILE A 21 5.12 4.23 1.35
C ILE A 21 6.35 4.85 2.01
N VAL A 22 6.52 6.16 1.86
CA VAL A 22 7.64 6.90 2.45
C VAL A 22 7.16 7.62 3.71
N GLY A 23 7.88 7.44 4.81
CA GLY A 23 7.61 8.12 6.08
C GLY A 23 6.39 7.59 6.83
N TYR A 24 6.10 6.30 6.70
CA TYR A 24 5.08 5.65 7.53
C TYR A 24 5.71 5.23 8.86
N ASP A 25 5.17 5.78 9.94
CA ASP A 25 5.46 5.39 11.32
C ASP A 25 4.30 4.56 11.87
N PRO A 26 4.28 3.24 11.59
CA PRO A 26 3.20 2.38 12.07
C PRO A 26 3.19 2.32 13.58
N HIS A 27 2.01 2.53 14.16
CA HIS A 27 1.76 2.13 15.53
C HIS A 27 1.77 0.60 15.63
N LYS A 28 1.99 0.07 16.85
CA LYS A 28 2.01 -1.37 17.10
C LYS A 28 0.77 -2.04 16.51
N LYS A 29 0.99 -3.08 15.70
CA LYS A 29 -0.07 -3.85 15.03
C LYS A 29 -1.06 -4.38 16.06
N ILE A 30 -2.31 -3.94 15.98
CA ILE A 30 -3.42 -4.50 16.77
C ILE A 30 -3.99 -5.68 15.99
N GLY A 31 -3.89 -6.87 16.56
CA GLY A 31 -4.46 -8.08 15.96
C GLY A 31 -5.97 -8.13 16.18
N MET A 32 -6.75 -7.78 15.17
CA MET A 32 -8.20 -8.02 15.16
C MET A 32 -8.50 -9.39 14.53
N LYS A 33 -9.42 -10.15 15.14
CA LYS A 33 -9.95 -11.38 14.54
C LYS A 33 -11.11 -11.01 13.62
N MET A 34 -11.04 -11.46 12.37
CA MET A 34 -12.19 -11.38 11.47
C MET A 34 -13.32 -12.24 12.04
N ALA A 35 -14.53 -11.68 12.13
CA ALA A 35 -15.71 -12.48 12.40
C ALA A 35 -16.03 -13.30 11.15
N VAL A 36 -16.29 -14.59 11.35
CA VAL A 36 -16.79 -15.53 10.34
C VAL A 36 -18.30 -15.51 10.28
#